data_AF-B7WWF1-F1
#
_entry.id   AF-B7WWF1-F1
#
_cell.length_a   1.000
_cell.length_b   1.000
_cell.length_c   1.000
_cell.angle_alpha   90.00
_cell.angle_beta   90.00
_cell.angle_gamma   90.00
#
_symmetry.space_group_name_H-M   'P 1'
#
loop_
_entity.id
_entity.type
_entity.pdbx_description
1 polymer ?
#
loop_
_entity_poly.entity_id
_entity_poly.type
_entity_poly.pdbx_seq_one_letter_code
_entity_poly.pdbx_strand_id
1 'polypeptide(L)'
;MALNETHDAGLQSWVASANTGSSDFPIQNLPFAVFRRKSSSEAFRGGVAIGDQVLDMAAVRDAKALDADVQAQVAAAAQGQLNSLMAMGPAAWSALRLALSRALRAGAAREAALKACLVPQADVEYSVPAQVGDYTDFYTSVHHATNVGKLFRPTNPLMENYKWVPIGYHGRASSIRISGVDFKRPNGQLKAPDADPVLKPCNRLDYELEMGIYAGTANAWGEAVDIEDADRHIFGLCLLNDWSARDVQAWEYQPLGPFLSKNFATSISPWIVTLEALEPYRTAYVRPSDDPQPLPYLSSEANSQRGALDVQLTVAIQTEKMRADGKAAEQITRTSYRHAYWTMAQLIAHHTVNGCDLQPGDLLGTGTLSGPTMDQAGALLEITEGGKKPLSLSNGETRTFLLDGDAVVFTGWCEKPGAARIGFGECRATVLPAHQA
;
A
#
# COMPACT_ATOMS: atom_id res chain seq x y z
N MET A 1 -19.20 2.37 0.93
CA MET A 1 -19.87 1.93 2.19
C MET A 1 -20.65 3.12 2.77
N ALA A 2 -21.44 2.97 3.84
CA ALA A 2 -22.16 4.11 4.43
C ALA A 2 -21.37 4.66 5.64
N LEU A 3 -21.34 5.99 5.78
CA LEU A 3 -20.83 6.62 7.00
C LEU A 3 -21.71 6.22 8.19
N ASN A 4 -21.07 6.02 9.34
CA ASN A 4 -21.69 5.64 10.60
C ASN A 4 -20.92 6.27 11.77
N GLU A 5 -21.33 6.00 13.01
CA GLU A 5 -20.74 6.59 14.21
C GLU A 5 -19.23 6.37 14.37
N THR A 6 -18.64 5.37 13.71
CA THR A 6 -17.19 5.12 13.77
C THR A 6 -16.36 6.19 13.05
N HIS A 7 -17.00 7.03 12.23
CA HIS A 7 -16.38 8.08 11.43
C HIS A 7 -16.48 9.47 12.07
N ASP A 8 -17.17 9.61 13.21
CA ASP A 8 -17.32 10.88 13.90
C ASP A 8 -15.93 11.42 14.31
N ALA A 9 -15.55 12.58 13.76
CA ALA A 9 -14.27 13.23 14.05
C ALA A 9 -14.13 13.65 15.51
N GLY A 10 -15.25 13.81 16.24
CA GLY A 10 -15.26 14.11 17.67
C GLY A 10 -15.09 12.88 18.57
N LEU A 11 -15.13 11.66 18.02
CA LEU A 11 -15.00 10.43 18.81
C LEU A 11 -13.57 10.31 19.38
N GLN A 12 -13.47 10.05 20.68
CA GLN A 12 -12.20 9.88 21.40
C GLN A 12 -12.08 8.48 22.01
N SER A 13 -10.86 8.00 22.14
CA SER A 13 -10.52 6.73 22.80
C SER A 13 -10.14 6.93 24.26
N TRP A 14 -10.33 5.91 25.11
CA TRP A 14 -9.67 5.87 26.44
C TRP A 14 -8.16 5.58 26.33
N VAL A 15 -7.67 5.14 25.16
CA VAL A 15 -6.23 5.10 24.84
C VAL A 15 -5.75 6.50 24.48
N ALA A 16 -5.12 7.19 25.43
CA ALA A 16 -4.79 8.62 25.30
C ALA A 16 -3.92 8.97 24.08
N SER A 17 -2.97 8.09 23.71
CA SER A 17 -2.07 8.28 22.56
C SER A 17 -2.82 8.28 21.20
N ALA A 18 -4.07 7.81 21.15
CA ALA A 18 -4.92 7.88 19.97
C ALA A 18 -5.53 9.29 19.73
N ASN A 19 -5.53 10.15 20.75
CA ASN A 19 -6.28 11.43 20.73
C ASN A 19 -5.37 12.65 20.46
N THR A 20 -4.14 12.46 19.98
CA THR A 20 -3.14 13.53 19.83
C THR A 20 -3.41 14.48 18.64
N GLY A 21 -4.35 14.13 17.76
CA GLY A 21 -4.63 14.85 16.51
C GLY A 21 -3.61 14.61 15.39
N SER A 22 -2.39 14.18 15.73
CA SER A 22 -1.33 13.80 14.79
C SER A 22 -1.09 12.29 14.68
N SER A 23 -1.73 11.48 15.53
CA SER A 23 -1.63 10.02 15.48
C SER A 23 -2.11 9.49 14.12
N ASP A 24 -1.41 8.50 13.58
CA ASP A 24 -1.89 7.71 12.43
C ASP A 24 -3.05 6.81 12.83
N PHE A 25 -3.16 6.45 14.11
CA PHE A 25 -4.07 5.41 14.59
C PHE A 25 -5.08 5.95 15.61
N PRO A 26 -5.88 6.99 15.29
CA PRO A 26 -6.98 7.36 16.15
C PRO A 26 -8.09 6.29 16.08
N ILE A 27 -9.12 6.45 16.91
CA ILE A 27 -10.25 5.50 16.97
C ILE A 27 -11.06 5.43 15.67
N GLN A 28 -10.93 6.43 14.78
CA GLN A 28 -11.53 6.44 13.46
C GLN A 28 -10.75 5.58 12.45
N ASN A 29 -9.51 5.17 12.73
CA ASN A 29 -8.72 4.33 11.83
C ASN A 29 -8.99 2.84 12.08
N LEU A 30 -8.47 2.32 13.20
CA LEU A 30 -8.54 0.90 13.59
C LEU A 30 -8.07 -0.08 12.48
N PRO A 31 -6.85 0.08 11.93
CA PRO A 31 -6.34 -0.80 10.89
C PRO A 31 -5.90 -2.14 11.47
N PHE A 32 -5.85 -3.17 10.63
CA PHE A 32 -5.45 -4.53 11.02
C PHE A 32 -4.02 -4.83 10.59
N ALA A 33 -3.28 -5.58 11.41
CA ALA A 33 -1.99 -6.17 11.04
C ALA A 33 -1.87 -7.57 11.63
N VAL A 34 -0.81 -8.28 11.28
CA VAL A 34 -0.38 -9.51 11.96
C VAL A 34 0.93 -9.22 12.68
N PHE A 35 1.00 -9.55 13.97
CA PHE A 35 2.12 -9.23 14.84
C PHE A 35 2.45 -10.36 15.82
N ARG A 36 3.61 -10.23 16.46
CA ARG A 36 3.96 -10.91 17.72
C ARG A 36 4.87 -10.01 18.55
N ARG A 37 5.06 -10.33 19.83
CA ARG A 37 6.05 -9.62 20.66
C ARG A 37 7.47 -9.90 20.14
N LYS A 38 8.30 -8.85 20.07
CA LYS A 38 9.72 -8.96 19.69
C LYS A 38 10.42 -9.95 20.61
N SER A 39 11.42 -10.65 20.07
CA SER A 39 12.26 -11.58 20.83
C SER A 39 11.46 -12.66 21.58
N SER A 40 10.30 -13.04 21.06
CA SER A 40 9.45 -14.10 21.60
C SER A 40 9.28 -15.25 20.62
N SER A 41 8.88 -16.42 21.13
CA SER A 41 8.45 -17.58 20.34
C SER A 41 6.94 -17.62 20.11
N GLU A 42 6.22 -16.53 20.41
CA GLU A 42 4.78 -16.46 20.21
C GLU A 42 4.43 -16.66 18.74
N ALA A 43 3.29 -17.31 18.50
CA ALA A 43 2.69 -17.35 17.18
C ALA A 43 2.27 -15.93 16.75
N PHE A 44 2.48 -15.64 15.47
CA PHE A 44 1.89 -14.47 14.83
C PHE A 44 0.37 -14.55 14.91
N ARG A 45 -0.25 -13.39 15.12
CA ARG A 45 -1.71 -13.24 15.27
C ARG A 45 -2.14 -11.84 14.89
N GLY A 46 -3.42 -11.69 14.56
CA GLY A 46 -3.93 -10.39 14.18
C GLY A 46 -4.04 -9.41 15.35
N GLY A 47 -3.87 -8.13 15.02
CA GLY A 47 -3.98 -7.02 15.95
C GLY A 47 -4.60 -5.80 15.28
N VAL A 48 -5.14 -4.89 16.11
CA VAL A 48 -5.72 -3.61 15.65
C VAL A 48 -4.95 -2.45 16.25
N ALA A 49 -4.49 -1.51 15.43
CA ALA A 49 -3.77 -0.34 15.96
C ALA A 49 -4.72 0.65 16.64
N ILE A 50 -4.30 1.18 17.79
CA ILE A 50 -4.96 2.29 18.50
C ILE A 50 -3.91 3.10 19.27
N GLY A 51 -3.70 4.36 18.86
CA GLY A 51 -2.63 5.18 19.39
C GLY A 51 -1.25 4.55 19.16
N ASP A 52 -0.47 4.40 20.21
CA ASP A 52 0.82 3.71 20.24
C ASP A 52 0.70 2.22 20.65
N GLN A 53 -0.52 1.68 20.67
CA GLN A 53 -0.82 0.31 21.09
C GLN A 53 -1.32 -0.55 19.93
N VAL A 54 -1.21 -1.85 20.12
CA VAL A 54 -1.88 -2.91 19.35
C VAL A 54 -2.85 -3.62 20.28
N LEU A 55 -4.12 -3.68 19.89
CA LEU A 55 -5.10 -4.54 20.54
C LEU A 55 -4.94 -5.96 20.00
N ASP A 56 -4.49 -6.88 20.86
CA ASP A 56 -4.24 -8.28 20.55
C ASP A 56 -5.58 -9.04 20.36
N MET A 57 -5.90 -9.41 19.11
CA MET A 57 -7.21 -10.00 18.81
C MET A 57 -7.36 -11.41 19.38
N ALA A 58 -6.26 -12.15 19.61
CA ALA A 58 -6.33 -13.43 20.30
C ALA A 58 -6.63 -13.23 21.80
N ALA A 59 -6.02 -12.23 22.44
CA ALA A 59 -6.34 -11.89 23.81
C ALA A 59 -7.80 -11.41 23.95
N VAL A 60 -8.30 -10.61 23.00
CA VAL A 60 -9.71 -10.18 22.94
C VAL A 60 -10.66 -11.37 22.81
N ARG A 61 -10.32 -12.35 21.96
CA ARG A 61 -11.07 -13.61 21.80
C ARG A 61 -11.12 -14.38 23.12
N ASP A 62 -9.96 -14.62 23.72
CA ASP A 62 -9.82 -15.48 24.90
C ASP A 62 -10.49 -14.85 26.13
N ALA A 63 -10.43 -13.52 26.25
CA ALA A 63 -11.13 -12.76 27.29
C ALA A 63 -12.63 -12.57 27.02
N LYS A 64 -13.13 -12.93 25.82
CA LYS A 64 -14.49 -12.61 25.34
C LYS A 64 -14.82 -11.12 25.54
N ALA A 65 -13.85 -10.26 25.22
CA ALA A 65 -13.89 -8.85 25.57
C ALA A 65 -14.87 -8.03 24.71
N LEU A 66 -15.45 -8.62 23.66
CA LEU A 66 -16.52 -8.05 22.82
C LEU A 66 -17.82 -8.87 22.92
N ASP A 67 -18.89 -8.35 22.30
CA ASP A 67 -20.21 -8.99 22.30
C ASP A 67 -20.23 -10.35 21.56
N ALA A 68 -21.25 -11.16 21.84
CA ALA A 68 -21.35 -12.54 21.35
C ALA A 68 -21.57 -12.64 19.82
N ASP A 69 -22.17 -11.62 19.22
CA ASP A 69 -22.51 -11.53 17.80
C ASP A 69 -21.30 -11.31 16.87
N VAL A 70 -20.18 -10.81 17.42
CA VAL A 70 -18.94 -10.57 16.65
C VAL A 70 -17.83 -11.60 16.93
N GLN A 71 -18.11 -12.67 17.67
CA GLN A 71 -17.09 -13.64 18.08
C GLN A 71 -16.46 -14.40 16.90
N ALA A 72 -17.21 -14.66 15.83
CA ALA A 72 -16.66 -15.29 14.63
C ALA A 72 -15.62 -14.39 13.95
N GLN A 73 -15.90 -13.09 13.87
CA GLN A 73 -15.03 -12.07 13.31
C GLN A 73 -13.79 -11.87 14.18
N VAL A 74 -13.97 -11.84 15.51
CA VAL A 74 -12.85 -11.80 16.47
C VAL A 74 -11.96 -13.03 16.31
N ALA A 75 -12.54 -14.23 16.18
CA ALA A 75 -11.79 -15.46 15.97
C ALA A 75 -11.01 -15.46 14.64
N ALA A 76 -11.60 -14.93 13.56
CA ALA A 76 -10.94 -14.75 12.27
C ALA A 76 -9.81 -13.71 12.34
N ALA A 77 -10.06 -12.57 13.01
CA ALA A 77 -9.08 -11.51 13.24
C ALA A 77 -7.95 -11.92 14.19
N ALA A 78 -8.13 -12.98 14.99
CA ALA A 78 -7.11 -13.52 15.89
C ALA A 78 -6.13 -14.50 15.23
N GLN A 79 -6.35 -14.86 13.96
CA GLN A 79 -5.48 -15.80 13.25
C GLN A 79 -4.14 -15.17 12.86
N GLY A 80 -3.15 -16.01 12.57
CA GLY A 80 -1.82 -15.57 12.09
C GLY A 80 -1.82 -15.04 10.66
N GLN A 81 -2.96 -15.06 9.97
CA GLN A 81 -3.18 -14.50 8.64
C GLN A 81 -4.63 -14.01 8.56
N LEU A 82 -4.87 -12.87 7.94
CA LEU A 82 -6.18 -12.21 7.92
C LEU A 82 -7.12 -12.72 6.81
N ASN A 83 -6.69 -13.69 5.99
CA ASN A 83 -7.49 -14.22 4.87
C ASN A 83 -8.89 -14.68 5.31
N SER A 84 -9.01 -15.35 6.47
CA SER A 84 -10.30 -15.78 6.99
C SER A 84 -11.23 -14.60 7.31
N LEU A 85 -10.68 -13.50 7.84
CA LEU A 85 -11.45 -12.28 8.10
C LEU A 85 -11.85 -11.60 6.78
N MET A 86 -10.90 -11.50 5.84
CA MET A 86 -11.14 -10.99 4.48
C MET A 86 -12.27 -11.77 3.79
N ALA A 87 -12.31 -13.10 3.91
CA ALA A 87 -13.35 -13.92 3.30
C ALA A 87 -14.77 -13.68 3.84
N MET A 88 -14.94 -13.09 5.03
CA MET A 88 -16.26 -12.89 5.65
C MET A 88 -17.11 -11.79 5.02
N GLY A 89 -16.48 -10.89 4.26
CA GLY A 89 -17.16 -9.81 3.53
C GLY A 89 -17.58 -8.57 4.35
N PRO A 90 -18.04 -7.52 3.65
CA PRO A 90 -18.23 -6.17 4.22
C PRO A 90 -19.09 -6.08 5.47
N ALA A 91 -20.18 -6.87 5.53
CA ALA A 91 -21.07 -6.86 6.68
C ALA A 91 -20.37 -7.34 7.97
N ALA A 92 -19.51 -8.37 7.85
CA ALA A 92 -18.75 -8.88 8.97
C ALA A 92 -17.64 -7.91 9.40
N TRP A 93 -16.92 -7.31 8.44
CA TRP A 93 -15.88 -6.33 8.73
C TRP A 93 -16.46 -5.10 9.46
N SER A 94 -17.58 -4.57 8.98
CA SER A 94 -18.24 -3.41 9.57
C SER A 94 -18.80 -3.71 10.97
N ALA A 95 -19.38 -4.90 11.19
CA ALA A 95 -19.81 -5.33 12.52
C ALA A 95 -18.65 -5.38 13.52
N LEU A 96 -17.50 -5.95 13.12
CA LEU A 96 -16.31 -5.99 13.97
C LEU A 96 -15.77 -4.59 14.26
N ARG A 97 -15.66 -3.73 13.23
CA ARG A 97 -15.22 -2.33 13.37
C ARG A 97 -16.09 -1.56 14.35
N LEU A 98 -17.41 -1.69 14.24
CA LEU A 98 -18.37 -1.02 15.12
C LEU A 98 -18.20 -1.47 16.57
N ALA A 99 -18.07 -2.78 16.80
CA ALA A 99 -17.85 -3.34 18.13
C ALA A 99 -16.52 -2.84 18.75
N LEU A 100 -15.45 -2.81 17.96
CA LEU A 100 -14.15 -2.28 18.39
C LEU A 100 -14.24 -0.78 18.72
N SER A 101 -14.82 0.03 17.84
CA SER A 101 -15.01 1.48 18.07
C SER A 101 -15.83 1.77 19.34
N ARG A 102 -16.88 0.98 19.63
CA ARG A 102 -17.67 1.11 20.85
C ARG A 102 -16.93 0.66 22.10
N ALA A 103 -16.07 -0.36 22.00
CA ALA A 103 -15.29 -0.85 23.13
C ALA A 103 -14.07 0.03 23.46
N LEU A 104 -13.52 0.73 22.46
CA LEU A 104 -12.34 1.59 22.60
C LEU A 104 -12.68 3.05 22.92
N ARG A 105 -13.93 3.51 22.75
CA ARG A 105 -14.29 4.91 23.01
C ARG A 105 -14.23 5.27 24.49
N ALA A 106 -13.92 6.53 24.79
CA ALA A 106 -13.89 7.04 26.15
C ALA A 106 -15.19 6.71 26.92
N GLY A 107 -15.05 6.21 28.16
CA GLY A 107 -16.19 5.82 29.01
C GLY A 107 -16.83 4.46 28.66
N ALA A 108 -16.25 3.67 27.76
CA ALA A 108 -16.75 2.34 27.45
C ALA A 108 -16.67 1.38 28.64
N ALA A 109 -17.77 0.68 28.94
CA ALA A 109 -17.84 -0.30 30.05
C ALA A 109 -16.82 -1.46 29.93
N ARG A 110 -16.34 -1.73 28.72
CA ARG A 110 -15.39 -2.81 28.40
C ARG A 110 -13.91 -2.38 28.49
N GLU A 111 -13.62 -1.14 28.90
CA GLU A 111 -12.25 -0.61 28.99
C GLU A 111 -11.30 -1.55 29.75
N ALA A 112 -11.66 -1.97 30.97
CA ALA A 112 -10.79 -2.81 31.78
C ALA A 112 -10.41 -4.15 31.11
N ALA A 113 -11.36 -4.76 30.38
CA ALA A 113 -11.14 -6.01 29.66
C ALA A 113 -10.21 -5.82 28.46
N LEU A 114 -10.42 -4.76 27.68
CA LEU A 114 -9.58 -4.48 26.50
C LEU A 114 -8.19 -3.97 26.88
N LYS A 115 -8.06 -3.22 27.99
CA LYS A 115 -6.78 -2.70 28.47
C LYS A 115 -5.77 -3.82 28.76
N ALA A 116 -6.24 -4.97 29.25
CA ALA A 116 -5.40 -6.16 29.46
C ALA A 116 -4.96 -6.84 28.15
N CYS A 117 -5.57 -6.49 27.01
CA CYS A 117 -5.27 -7.03 25.69
C CYS A 117 -4.34 -6.12 24.86
N LEU A 118 -3.88 -4.99 25.41
CA LEU A 118 -3.01 -4.05 24.69
C LEU A 118 -1.55 -4.46 24.79
N VAL A 119 -0.83 -4.26 23.68
CA VAL A 119 0.62 -4.43 23.57
C VAL A 119 1.21 -3.17 22.94
N PRO A 120 2.29 -2.57 23.48
CA PRO A 120 2.90 -1.41 22.86
C PRO A 120 3.43 -1.71 21.46
N GLN A 121 3.19 -0.83 20.49
CA GLN A 121 3.70 -0.99 19.12
C GLN A 121 5.23 -1.03 19.07
N ALA A 122 5.90 -0.40 20.03
CA ALA A 122 7.37 -0.44 20.15
C ALA A 122 7.91 -1.86 20.45
N ASP A 123 7.08 -2.73 21.02
CA ASP A 123 7.47 -4.05 21.53
C ASP A 123 7.07 -5.20 20.59
N VAL A 124 6.56 -4.90 19.39
CA VAL A 124 6.07 -5.90 18.44
C VAL A 124 6.83 -5.90 17.12
N GLU A 125 6.86 -7.06 16.48
CA GLU A 125 7.28 -7.21 15.10
C GLU A 125 6.13 -7.79 14.27
N TYR A 126 6.14 -7.49 12.98
CA TYR A 126 5.05 -7.78 12.06
C TYR A 126 5.42 -8.89 11.07
N SER A 127 4.41 -9.54 10.51
CA SER A 127 4.54 -10.36 9.31
C SER A 127 3.68 -9.78 8.19
N VAL A 128 3.83 -10.30 6.97
CA VAL A 128 2.85 -10.05 5.90
C VAL A 128 1.46 -10.45 6.43
N PRO A 129 0.45 -9.57 6.32
CA PRO A 129 -0.81 -9.73 7.04
C PRO A 129 -1.75 -10.79 6.46
N ALA A 130 -1.49 -11.26 5.23
CA ALA A 130 -2.25 -12.31 4.57
C ALA A 130 -1.32 -13.29 3.85
N GLN A 131 -1.81 -14.51 3.63
CA GLN A 131 -1.28 -15.37 2.57
C GLN A 131 -1.67 -14.70 1.24
N VAL A 132 -0.73 -14.04 0.59
CA VAL A 132 -0.96 -13.52 -0.77
C VAL A 132 -0.93 -14.71 -1.72
N GLY A 133 -2.07 -15.02 -2.35
CA GLY A 133 -2.16 -16.04 -3.39
C GLY A 133 -1.52 -15.49 -4.66
N ASP A 134 -2.14 -14.46 -5.21
CA ASP A 134 -1.66 -13.73 -6.36
C ASP A 134 -1.35 -12.26 -6.04
N TYR A 135 -0.29 -11.76 -6.67
CA TYR A 135 0.07 -10.34 -6.67
C TYR A 135 -0.01 -9.84 -8.10
N THR A 136 -0.80 -8.79 -8.34
CA THR A 136 -0.88 -8.11 -9.63
C THR A 136 -0.51 -6.67 -9.46
N ASP A 137 0.35 -6.16 -10.32
CA ASP A 137 0.80 -4.77 -10.27
C ASP A 137 0.26 -4.01 -11.49
N PHE A 138 -0.46 -2.93 -11.23
CA PHE A 138 -1.08 -2.10 -12.27
C PHE A 138 -0.17 -0.95 -12.71
N TYR A 139 -0.66 -0.14 -13.63
CA TYR A 139 0.08 1.01 -14.16
C TYR A 139 -0.80 2.26 -14.19
N THR A 140 -1.37 2.65 -13.03
CA THR A 140 -2.52 3.57 -13.01
C THR A 140 -2.21 5.06 -13.14
N SER A 141 -0.98 5.49 -12.94
CA SER A 141 -0.61 6.92 -12.97
C SER A 141 -0.27 7.41 -14.37
N VAL A 142 -1.15 8.24 -14.96
CA VAL A 142 -0.90 8.84 -16.28
C VAL A 142 0.33 9.76 -16.28
N HIS A 143 0.62 10.40 -15.15
CA HIS A 143 1.79 11.24 -14.98
C HIS A 143 3.06 10.39 -15.03
N HIS A 144 3.09 9.29 -14.29
CA HIS A 144 4.23 8.36 -14.29
C HIS A 144 4.43 7.75 -15.70
N ALA A 145 3.36 7.24 -16.30
CA ALA A 145 3.39 6.69 -17.66
C ALA A 145 3.91 7.70 -18.70
N THR A 146 3.51 8.97 -18.56
CA THR A 146 3.98 10.05 -19.42
C THR A 146 5.45 10.37 -19.18
N ASN A 147 5.89 10.44 -17.92
CA ASN A 147 7.27 10.79 -17.54
C ASN A 147 8.25 9.72 -18.03
N VAL A 148 7.97 8.46 -17.73
CA VAL A 148 8.78 7.32 -18.21
C VAL A 148 8.71 7.24 -19.73
N GLY A 149 7.51 7.36 -20.31
CA GLY A 149 7.29 7.37 -21.75
C GLY A 149 8.15 8.40 -22.47
N LYS A 150 8.29 9.63 -21.94
CA LYS A 150 9.13 10.69 -22.53
C LYS A 150 10.62 10.35 -22.60
N LEU A 151 11.12 9.49 -21.71
CA LEU A 151 12.51 9.05 -21.72
C LEU A 151 12.84 8.15 -22.93
N PHE A 152 11.85 7.42 -23.44
CA PHE A 152 12.02 6.46 -24.54
C PHE A 152 11.33 6.90 -25.84
N ARG A 153 10.21 7.62 -25.75
CA ARG A 153 9.33 8.07 -26.83
C ARG A 153 8.86 9.50 -26.56
N PRO A 154 9.72 10.52 -26.71
CA PRO A 154 9.43 11.90 -26.32
C PRO A 154 8.23 12.52 -27.06
N THR A 155 7.95 12.10 -28.29
CA THR A 155 6.85 12.62 -29.12
C THR A 155 5.51 11.93 -28.85
N ASN A 156 5.52 10.66 -28.45
CA ASN A 156 4.31 9.91 -28.10
C ASN A 156 4.59 9.02 -26.86
N PRO A 157 4.56 9.61 -25.66
CA PRO A 157 5.05 8.94 -24.46
C PRO A 157 4.12 7.80 -24.02
N LEU A 158 2.81 7.97 -24.19
CA LEU A 158 1.81 6.97 -23.84
C LEU A 158 1.58 6.00 -25.00
N MET A 159 1.46 4.72 -24.68
CA MET A 159 0.95 3.73 -25.63
C MET A 159 -0.55 3.94 -25.86
N GLU A 160 -1.04 3.61 -27.04
CA GLU A 160 -2.43 3.85 -27.46
C GLU A 160 -3.46 3.24 -26.49
N ASN A 161 -3.19 2.05 -25.97
CA ASN A 161 -4.09 1.33 -25.07
C ASN A 161 -4.18 1.92 -23.65
N TYR A 162 -3.23 2.76 -23.23
CA TYR A 162 -3.10 3.20 -21.84
C TYR A 162 -4.36 3.89 -21.29
N LYS A 163 -5.03 4.69 -22.12
CA LYS A 163 -6.24 5.43 -21.72
C LYS A 163 -7.53 4.61 -21.84
N TRP A 164 -7.45 3.41 -22.43
CA TRP A 164 -8.58 2.50 -22.64
C TRP A 164 -8.61 1.35 -21.64
N VAL A 165 -7.44 0.91 -21.17
CA VAL A 165 -7.28 -0.29 -20.34
C VAL A 165 -6.43 0.05 -19.12
N PRO A 166 -6.85 -0.31 -17.89
CA PRO A 166 -5.97 -0.28 -16.72
C PRO A 166 -4.98 -1.45 -16.83
N ILE A 167 -3.88 -1.21 -17.54
CA ILE A 167 -2.83 -2.21 -17.80
C ILE A 167 -2.23 -2.65 -16.46
N GLY A 168 -2.00 -3.95 -16.33
CA GLY A 168 -1.24 -4.55 -15.23
C GLY A 168 -0.56 -5.85 -15.66
N TYR A 169 0.26 -6.40 -14.78
CA TYR A 169 0.97 -7.67 -14.97
C TYR A 169 1.01 -8.45 -13.65
N HIS A 170 1.17 -9.76 -13.74
CA HIS A 170 1.33 -10.60 -12.56
C HIS A 170 2.72 -10.36 -11.93
N GLY A 171 2.73 -9.86 -10.71
CA GLY A 171 3.92 -9.72 -9.88
C GLY A 171 4.29 -11.01 -9.17
N ARG A 172 5.27 -10.95 -8.26
CA ARG A 172 5.74 -12.12 -7.51
C ARG A 172 5.34 -12.08 -6.04
N ALA A 173 4.34 -12.88 -5.68
CA ALA A 173 3.87 -12.97 -4.29
C ALA A 173 4.96 -13.40 -3.29
N SER A 174 5.84 -14.35 -3.67
CA SER A 174 6.86 -14.91 -2.75
C SER A 174 7.95 -13.92 -2.32
N SER A 175 8.09 -12.78 -3.00
CA SER A 175 9.07 -11.73 -2.70
C SER A 175 8.47 -10.53 -1.97
N ILE A 176 7.18 -10.58 -1.60
CA ILE A 176 6.56 -9.57 -0.75
C ILE A 176 7.16 -9.66 0.65
N ARG A 177 7.62 -8.54 1.18
CA ARG A 177 8.26 -8.40 2.48
C ARG A 177 7.55 -7.33 3.29
N ILE A 178 7.44 -7.58 4.59
CA ILE A 178 6.92 -6.59 5.51
C ILE A 178 7.94 -5.47 5.73
N SER A 179 7.45 -4.25 5.96
CA SER A 179 8.26 -3.08 6.34
C SER A 179 9.30 -3.43 7.42
N GLY A 180 10.51 -2.92 7.26
CA GLY A 180 11.67 -3.19 8.11
C GLY A 180 12.54 -4.36 7.67
N VAL A 181 12.14 -5.14 6.67
CA VAL A 181 12.96 -6.21 6.10
C VAL A 181 13.85 -5.64 4.99
N ASP A 182 15.14 -5.51 5.29
CA ASP A 182 16.17 -5.12 4.35
C ASP A 182 16.43 -6.22 3.29
N PHE A 183 16.90 -5.82 2.11
CA PHE A 183 17.17 -6.74 1.01
C PHE A 183 18.45 -6.36 0.27
N LYS A 184 19.05 -7.32 -0.42
CA LYS A 184 20.27 -7.11 -1.19
C LYS A 184 19.97 -6.59 -2.59
N ARG A 185 20.81 -5.67 -3.07
CA ARG A 185 20.83 -5.26 -4.47
C ARG A 185 20.91 -6.50 -5.38
N PRO A 186 20.02 -6.64 -6.37
CA PRO A 186 20.03 -7.80 -7.24
C PRO A 186 21.22 -7.75 -8.21
N ASN A 187 21.78 -8.92 -8.48
CA ASN A 187 22.58 -9.17 -9.68
C ASN A 187 21.63 -9.45 -10.85
N GLY A 188 21.94 -8.98 -12.04
CA GLY A 188 21.14 -9.23 -13.24
C GLY A 188 21.95 -9.07 -14.53
N GLN A 189 21.38 -9.50 -15.64
CA GLN A 189 21.98 -9.29 -16.96
C GLN A 189 21.80 -7.84 -17.37
N LEU A 190 22.91 -7.15 -17.65
CA LEU A 190 22.91 -5.77 -18.10
C LEU A 190 23.50 -5.70 -19.50
N LYS A 191 22.75 -5.11 -20.45
CA LYS A 191 23.14 -4.97 -21.85
C LYS A 191 23.42 -3.50 -22.18
N ALA A 192 24.67 -3.18 -22.50
CA ALA A 192 25.00 -1.93 -23.17
C ALA A 192 24.66 -2.03 -24.67
N PRO A 193 24.40 -0.91 -25.39
CA PRO A 193 24.00 -0.94 -26.79
C PRO A 193 24.89 -1.83 -27.68
N ASP A 194 26.21 -1.67 -27.59
CA ASP A 194 27.18 -2.29 -28.49
C ASP A 194 28.07 -3.38 -27.84
N ALA A 195 27.65 -3.96 -26.71
CA ALA A 195 28.42 -5.01 -26.01
C ALA A 195 27.55 -6.22 -25.65
N ASP A 196 28.15 -7.39 -25.42
CA ASP A 196 27.44 -8.56 -24.90
C ASP A 196 26.87 -8.30 -23.49
N PRO A 197 25.74 -8.92 -23.10
CA PRO A 197 25.19 -8.76 -21.76
C PRO A 197 26.14 -9.34 -20.70
N VAL A 198 26.29 -8.64 -19.59
CA VAL A 198 27.13 -9.06 -18.45
C VAL A 198 26.28 -9.27 -17.21
N LEU A 199 26.58 -10.30 -16.43
CA LEU A 199 25.96 -10.53 -15.12
C LEU A 199 26.72 -9.73 -14.05
N LYS A 200 26.08 -8.72 -13.45
CA LYS A 200 26.68 -7.90 -12.40
C LYS A 200 25.61 -7.24 -11.52
N PRO A 201 25.97 -6.57 -10.40
CA PRO A 201 25.01 -5.82 -9.62
C PRO A 201 24.29 -4.75 -10.44
N CYS A 202 22.99 -4.60 -10.21
CA CYS A 202 22.17 -3.53 -10.79
C CYS A 202 22.75 -2.15 -10.48
N ASN A 203 22.92 -1.29 -11.49
CA ASN A 203 23.41 0.09 -11.31
C ASN A 203 22.27 1.08 -11.13
N ARG A 204 21.07 0.74 -11.60
CA ARG A 204 19.90 1.64 -11.61
C ARG A 204 18.78 1.07 -10.74
N LEU A 205 19.08 0.93 -9.45
CA LEU A 205 18.11 0.47 -8.45
C LEU A 205 17.21 1.63 -8.04
N ASP A 206 15.91 1.38 -7.99
CA ASP A 206 14.89 2.39 -7.81
C ASP A 206 13.80 1.90 -6.85
N TYR A 207 13.05 2.84 -6.31
CA TYR A 207 11.79 2.58 -5.63
C TYR A 207 10.61 2.92 -6.55
N GLU A 208 9.45 2.39 -6.22
CA GLU A 208 8.18 2.80 -6.83
C GLU A 208 7.18 3.09 -5.72
N LEU A 209 6.75 4.36 -5.59
CA LEU A 209 5.75 4.76 -4.61
C LEU A 209 4.39 4.24 -5.02
N GLU A 210 3.84 3.30 -4.26
CA GLU A 210 2.54 2.69 -4.54
C GLU A 210 1.67 2.53 -3.30
N MET A 211 0.41 2.17 -3.55
CA MET A 211 -0.44 1.55 -2.55
C MET A 211 -0.75 0.11 -2.95
N GLY A 212 -0.90 -0.76 -1.96
CA GLY A 212 -1.40 -2.11 -2.14
C GLY A 212 -2.87 -2.19 -1.76
N ILE A 213 -3.67 -2.90 -2.54
CA ILE A 213 -5.09 -3.15 -2.32
C ILE A 213 -5.27 -4.63 -1.98
N TYR A 214 -5.73 -4.94 -0.77
CA TYR A 214 -6.05 -6.31 -0.38
C TYR A 214 -7.45 -6.69 -0.83
N ALA A 215 -7.53 -7.75 -1.63
CA ALA A 215 -8.80 -8.37 -2.01
C ALA A 215 -9.47 -9.00 -0.77
N GLY A 216 -10.77 -8.73 -0.65
CA GLY A 216 -11.66 -9.20 0.41
C GLY A 216 -12.41 -10.45 -0.01
N THR A 217 -13.64 -10.29 -0.48
CA THR A 217 -14.46 -11.42 -0.97
C THR A 217 -14.00 -11.91 -2.33
N ALA A 218 -14.06 -13.22 -2.56
CA ALA A 218 -13.82 -13.80 -3.88
C ALA A 218 -14.96 -13.50 -4.86
N ASN A 219 -14.66 -13.56 -6.16
CA ASN A 219 -15.65 -13.83 -7.21
C ASN A 219 -15.51 -15.29 -7.68
N ALA A 220 -16.58 -15.84 -8.27
CA ALA A 220 -16.50 -17.19 -8.83
C ALA A 220 -15.69 -17.18 -10.13
N TRP A 221 -14.98 -18.28 -10.40
CA TRP A 221 -14.29 -18.46 -11.66
C TRP A 221 -15.27 -18.38 -12.84
N GLY A 222 -14.92 -17.56 -13.84
CA GLY A 222 -15.79 -17.26 -14.98
C GLY A 222 -16.79 -16.12 -14.75
N GLU A 223 -16.90 -15.59 -13.54
CA GLU A 223 -17.84 -14.50 -13.21
C GLU A 223 -17.08 -13.19 -12.96
N ALA A 224 -17.29 -12.21 -13.84
CA ALA A 224 -16.72 -10.87 -13.68
C ALA A 224 -17.38 -10.10 -12.53
N VAL A 225 -16.61 -9.25 -11.86
CA VAL A 225 -17.12 -8.31 -10.86
C VAL A 225 -17.58 -7.04 -11.56
N ASP A 226 -18.86 -6.67 -11.39
CA ASP A 226 -19.35 -5.37 -11.86
C ASP A 226 -18.64 -4.23 -11.12
N ILE A 227 -18.35 -3.14 -11.82
CA ILE A 227 -17.72 -1.96 -11.23
C ILE A 227 -18.51 -1.41 -10.03
N GLU A 228 -19.84 -1.55 -10.01
CA GLU A 228 -20.67 -1.11 -8.89
C GLU A 228 -20.50 -1.98 -7.64
N ASP A 229 -20.08 -3.24 -7.81
CA ASP A 229 -19.83 -4.19 -6.71
C ASP A 229 -18.36 -4.23 -6.29
N ALA A 230 -17.44 -3.66 -7.06
CA ALA A 230 -16.00 -3.76 -6.85
C ALA A 230 -15.52 -3.40 -5.44
N ASP A 231 -16.09 -2.35 -4.81
CA ASP A 231 -15.75 -1.93 -3.45
C ASP A 231 -16.01 -3.04 -2.40
N ARG A 232 -16.96 -3.95 -2.66
CA ARG A 232 -17.29 -5.07 -1.76
C ARG A 232 -16.19 -6.13 -1.73
N HIS A 233 -15.37 -6.17 -2.78
CA HIS A 233 -14.23 -7.07 -2.95
C HIS A 233 -12.92 -6.47 -2.45
N ILE A 234 -12.93 -5.27 -1.86
CA ILE A 234 -11.73 -4.63 -1.32
C ILE A 234 -11.83 -4.58 0.20
N PHE A 235 -10.91 -5.30 0.88
CA PHE A 235 -10.84 -5.28 2.33
C PHE A 235 -10.24 -3.97 2.85
N GLY A 236 -9.11 -3.56 2.27
CA GLY A 236 -8.38 -2.36 2.68
C GLY A 236 -7.08 -2.16 1.93
N LEU A 237 -6.36 -1.12 2.31
CA LEU A 237 -5.16 -0.65 1.62
C LEU A 237 -3.95 -0.64 2.55
N CYS A 238 -2.76 -0.80 1.98
CA CYS A 238 -1.47 -0.57 2.61
C CYS A 238 -0.58 0.32 1.71
N LEU A 239 0.56 0.79 2.22
CA LEU A 239 1.63 1.34 1.39
C LEU A 239 2.40 0.18 0.75
N LEU A 240 2.87 0.37 -0.48
CA LEU A 240 3.63 -0.62 -1.23
C LEU A 240 4.84 0.06 -1.90
N ASN A 241 6.00 -0.61 -1.86
CA ASN A 241 7.19 -0.24 -2.62
C ASN A 241 7.59 -1.38 -3.54
N ASP A 242 7.42 -1.18 -4.85
CA ASP A 242 7.82 -2.15 -5.86
C ASP A 242 9.24 -1.88 -6.36
N TRP A 243 10.21 -2.43 -5.63
CA TRP A 243 11.62 -2.20 -5.88
C TRP A 243 12.02 -2.64 -7.28
N SER A 244 12.76 -1.78 -7.98
CA SER A 244 12.95 -1.93 -9.42
C SER A 244 14.40 -1.82 -9.84
N ALA A 245 14.91 -2.83 -10.55
CA ALA A 245 16.23 -2.81 -11.18
C ALA A 245 16.12 -2.37 -12.65
N ARG A 246 16.17 -1.06 -12.91
CA ARG A 246 15.80 -0.44 -14.20
C ARG A 246 16.65 -0.87 -15.39
N ASP A 247 17.93 -1.11 -15.16
CA ASP A 247 18.86 -1.57 -16.20
C ASP A 247 18.68 -3.06 -16.53
N VAL A 248 18.32 -3.89 -15.54
CA VAL A 248 17.86 -5.28 -15.77
C VAL A 248 16.54 -5.26 -16.55
N GLN A 249 15.59 -4.43 -16.11
CA GLN A 249 14.26 -4.30 -16.71
C GLN A 249 14.34 -3.96 -18.20
N ALA A 250 15.14 -2.95 -18.55
CA ALA A 250 15.27 -2.48 -19.92
C ALA A 250 15.77 -3.56 -20.90
N TRP A 251 16.54 -4.54 -20.40
CA TRP A 251 17.05 -5.66 -21.20
C TRP A 251 16.05 -6.81 -21.29
N GLU A 252 15.37 -7.16 -20.19
CA GLU A 252 14.55 -8.39 -20.13
C GLU A 252 13.10 -8.21 -20.58
N TYR A 253 12.53 -7.00 -20.48
CA TYR A 253 11.07 -6.86 -20.45
C TYR A 253 10.37 -7.13 -21.79
N GLN A 254 11.10 -7.11 -22.91
CA GLN A 254 10.48 -7.37 -24.20
C GLN A 254 10.59 -8.86 -24.58
N PRO A 255 9.49 -9.50 -25.01
CA PRO A 255 8.12 -8.98 -25.15
C PRO A 255 7.20 -9.24 -23.94
N LEU A 256 7.69 -9.90 -22.88
CA LEU A 256 6.84 -10.55 -21.87
C LEU A 256 6.52 -9.71 -20.63
N GLY A 257 7.04 -8.50 -20.54
CA GLY A 257 6.90 -7.62 -19.37
C GLY A 257 8.01 -7.80 -18.33
N PRO A 258 7.98 -7.00 -17.24
CA PRO A 258 8.97 -7.05 -16.17
C PRO A 258 9.01 -8.42 -15.47
N PHE A 259 10.21 -8.89 -15.09
CA PHE A 259 10.36 -10.16 -14.39
C PHE A 259 11.40 -10.11 -13.26
N LEU A 260 12.68 -10.40 -13.53
CA LEU A 260 13.73 -10.42 -12.50
C LEU A 260 14.04 -9.03 -11.96
N SER A 261 13.72 -8.01 -12.75
CA SER A 261 13.83 -6.61 -12.36
C SER A 261 12.83 -6.14 -11.31
N LYS A 262 11.87 -7.00 -10.91
CA LYS A 262 10.84 -6.71 -9.90
C LYS A 262 10.76 -7.80 -8.82
N ASN A 263 10.96 -9.07 -9.18
CA ASN A 263 10.70 -10.21 -8.29
C ASN A 263 11.69 -10.42 -7.12
N PHE A 264 12.68 -9.52 -6.95
CA PHE A 264 13.69 -9.65 -5.90
C PHE A 264 13.21 -9.11 -4.55
N ALA A 265 12.35 -8.08 -4.55
CA ALA A 265 11.74 -7.53 -3.35
C ALA A 265 10.54 -6.63 -3.71
N THR A 266 9.44 -6.78 -2.97
CA THR A 266 8.35 -5.79 -2.91
C THR A 266 8.07 -5.56 -1.42
N SER A 267 8.09 -4.32 -0.93
CA SER A 267 7.83 -4.03 0.49
C SER A 267 6.42 -3.52 0.71
N ILE A 268 5.80 -3.85 1.84
CA ILE A 268 4.48 -3.34 2.23
C ILE A 268 4.46 -2.82 3.68
N SER A 269 3.64 -1.80 3.96
CA SER A 269 3.38 -1.39 5.35
C SER A 269 2.57 -2.47 6.10
N PRO A 270 2.73 -2.59 7.43
CA PRO A 270 2.10 -3.66 8.20
C PRO A 270 0.60 -3.48 8.40
N TRP A 271 0.14 -2.23 8.48
CA TRP A 271 -1.24 -1.90 8.75
C TRP A 271 -2.08 -1.85 7.47
N ILE A 272 -3.12 -2.67 7.43
CA ILE A 272 -4.19 -2.61 6.44
C ILE A 272 -5.26 -1.64 6.95
N VAL A 273 -5.34 -0.47 6.35
CA VAL A 273 -6.42 0.48 6.60
C VAL A 273 -7.66 0.03 5.82
N THR A 274 -8.73 -0.32 6.53
CA THR A 274 -9.96 -0.82 5.91
C THR A 274 -10.55 0.20 4.94
N LEU A 275 -11.19 -0.27 3.87
CA LEU A 275 -11.87 0.63 2.93
C LEU A 275 -12.99 1.44 3.62
N GLU A 276 -13.63 0.86 4.66
CA GLU A 276 -14.62 1.57 5.48
C GLU A 276 -14.02 2.80 6.17
N ALA A 277 -12.86 2.68 6.81
CA ALA A 277 -12.18 3.81 7.46
C ALA A 277 -11.87 4.96 6.48
N LEU A 278 -11.66 4.62 5.21
CA LEU A 278 -11.29 5.54 4.13
C LEU A 278 -12.50 6.25 3.50
N GLU A 279 -13.73 5.82 3.81
CA GLU A 279 -14.97 6.33 3.22
C GLU A 279 -15.13 7.87 3.30
N PRO A 280 -14.74 8.58 4.40
CA PRO A 280 -14.84 10.04 4.49
C PRO A 280 -13.96 10.82 3.49
N TYR A 281 -12.91 10.17 2.97
CA TYR A 281 -11.89 10.76 2.11
C TYR A 281 -12.05 10.40 0.63
N ARG A 282 -13.15 9.72 0.28
CA ARG A 282 -13.56 9.56 -1.11
C ARG A 282 -13.84 10.92 -1.75
N THR A 283 -13.44 11.06 -3.00
CA THR A 283 -13.63 12.25 -3.82
C THR A 283 -14.13 11.85 -5.21
N ALA A 284 -14.59 12.84 -5.98
CA ALA A 284 -15.00 12.60 -7.36
C ALA A 284 -13.80 12.12 -8.19
N TYR A 285 -14.03 11.08 -8.98
CA TYR A 285 -13.11 10.67 -10.02
C TYR A 285 -13.20 11.65 -11.17
N VAL A 286 -12.09 12.29 -11.52
CA VAL A 286 -12.02 13.26 -12.62
C VAL A 286 -11.15 12.70 -13.72
N ARG A 287 -11.77 12.41 -14.86
CA ARG A 287 -11.07 12.16 -16.13
C ARG A 287 -11.17 13.43 -16.99
N PRO A 288 -10.09 13.86 -17.67
CA PRO A 288 -10.16 14.96 -18.62
C PRO A 288 -11.26 14.73 -19.68
N SER A 289 -12.02 15.77 -20.02
CA SER A 289 -13.09 15.68 -21.04
C SER A 289 -12.56 15.32 -22.42
N ASP A 290 -11.33 15.74 -22.70
CA ASP A 290 -10.66 15.58 -24.00
C ASP A 290 -9.99 14.21 -24.14
N ASP A 291 -9.95 13.43 -23.06
CA ASP A 291 -9.50 12.05 -23.08
C ASP A 291 -10.64 11.11 -23.52
N PRO A 292 -10.32 9.94 -24.10
CA PRO A 292 -11.33 8.92 -24.34
C PRO A 292 -11.99 8.50 -23.03
N GLN A 293 -13.32 8.44 -23.04
CA GLN A 293 -14.09 8.00 -21.88
C GLN A 293 -14.06 6.46 -21.78
N PRO A 294 -14.03 5.88 -20.57
CA PRO A 294 -13.98 4.43 -20.40
C PRO A 294 -15.17 3.72 -21.05
N LEU A 295 -14.95 2.48 -21.47
CA LEU A 295 -16.05 1.61 -21.91
C LEU A 295 -17.05 1.38 -20.76
N PRO A 296 -18.31 1.01 -21.05
CA PRO A 296 -19.37 0.92 -20.03
C PRO A 296 -19.01 0.06 -18.81
N TYR A 297 -18.28 -1.06 -18.97
CA TYR A 297 -17.89 -1.92 -17.84
C TYR A 297 -16.88 -1.28 -16.87
N LEU A 298 -16.25 -0.16 -17.27
CA LEU A 298 -15.32 0.63 -16.45
C LEU A 298 -15.94 1.98 -16.02
N SER A 299 -17.26 2.13 -16.16
CA SER A 299 -17.95 3.38 -15.87
C SER A 299 -19.21 3.13 -15.06
N SER A 300 -19.42 3.93 -14.02
CA SER A 300 -20.68 4.02 -13.29
C SER A 300 -20.79 5.40 -12.65
N GLU A 301 -22.03 5.84 -12.38
CA GLU A 301 -22.26 7.12 -11.70
C GLU A 301 -21.60 7.15 -10.32
N ALA A 302 -21.68 6.04 -9.58
CA ALA A 302 -21.04 5.89 -8.28
C ALA A 302 -19.51 6.06 -8.37
N ASN A 303 -18.86 5.44 -9.36
CA ASN A 303 -17.41 5.59 -9.57
C ASN A 303 -17.05 7.03 -9.96
N SER A 304 -17.82 7.68 -10.83
CA SER A 304 -17.60 9.09 -11.16
C SER A 304 -17.70 10.02 -9.93
N GLN A 305 -18.68 9.81 -9.07
CA GLN A 305 -18.90 10.68 -7.91
C GLN A 305 -17.93 10.43 -6.75
N ARG A 306 -17.46 9.19 -6.56
CA ARG A 306 -16.77 8.77 -5.32
C ARG A 306 -15.63 7.75 -5.51
N GLY A 307 -15.21 7.51 -6.76
CA GLY A 307 -14.23 6.48 -7.09
C GLY A 307 -12.78 6.84 -6.76
N ALA A 308 -12.46 8.13 -6.60
CA ALA A 308 -11.14 8.57 -6.17
C ALA A 308 -11.02 8.59 -4.64
N LEU A 309 -9.79 8.48 -4.14
CA LEU A 309 -9.48 8.53 -2.72
C LEU A 309 -8.28 9.47 -2.48
N ASP A 310 -8.46 10.45 -1.60
CA ASP A 310 -7.41 11.43 -1.31
C ASP A 310 -6.50 10.97 -0.15
N VAL A 311 -5.53 10.11 -0.49
CA VAL A 311 -4.45 9.69 0.42
C VAL A 311 -3.20 10.50 0.10
N GLN A 312 -2.75 11.32 1.04
CA GLN A 312 -1.43 11.98 0.95
C GLN A 312 -0.34 10.91 1.07
N LEU A 313 0.67 11.00 0.22
CA LEU A 313 1.78 10.05 0.17
C LEU A 313 3.10 10.80 0.13
N THR A 314 4.11 10.30 0.87
CA THR A 314 5.46 10.86 0.84
C THR A 314 6.51 9.78 0.69
N VAL A 315 7.64 10.16 0.09
CA VAL A 315 8.86 9.36 0.05
C VAL A 315 10.00 10.14 0.69
N ALA A 316 10.73 9.47 1.57
CA ALA A 316 11.97 9.99 2.13
C ALA A 316 13.14 9.01 1.93
N ILE A 317 14.35 9.55 1.78
CA ILE A 317 15.60 8.78 1.73
C ILE A 317 16.44 9.09 2.96
N GLN A 318 16.94 8.06 3.63
CA GLN A 318 17.96 8.17 4.67
C GLN A 318 19.23 7.47 4.21
N THR A 319 20.27 8.24 3.92
CA THR A 319 21.58 7.70 3.55
C THR A 319 22.30 7.12 4.77
N GLU A 320 23.33 6.31 4.52
CA GLU A 320 24.19 5.81 5.60
C GLU A 320 24.86 6.95 6.38
N LYS A 321 25.30 8.01 5.69
CA LYS A 321 25.86 9.20 6.32
C LYS A 321 24.83 9.92 7.19
N MET A 322 23.61 10.12 6.69
CA MET A 322 22.54 10.73 7.49
C MET A 322 22.31 9.92 8.77
N ARG A 323 22.22 8.60 8.65
CA ARG A 323 22.02 7.71 9.80
C ARG A 323 23.19 7.74 10.78
N ALA A 324 24.43 7.75 10.30
CA ALA A 324 25.64 7.87 11.13
C ALA A 324 25.71 9.23 11.86
N ASP A 325 25.25 10.30 11.21
CA ASP A 325 25.18 11.66 11.76
C ASP A 325 23.94 11.88 12.65
N GLY A 326 23.11 10.85 12.88
CA GLY A 326 21.87 10.96 13.68
C GLY A 326 20.76 11.79 13.01
N LYS A 327 20.83 11.99 11.69
CA LYS A 327 19.84 12.74 10.91
C LYS A 327 18.69 11.85 10.44
N ALA A 328 17.49 12.43 10.45
CA ALA A 328 16.28 11.80 9.91
C ALA A 328 16.37 11.62 8.39
N ALA A 329 15.46 10.79 7.85
CA ALA A 329 15.25 10.67 6.41
C ALA A 329 14.80 12.03 5.82
N GLU A 330 15.30 12.37 4.63
CA GLU A 330 14.92 13.58 3.91
C GLU A 330 13.79 13.29 2.93
N GLN A 331 12.69 14.02 3.04
CA GLN A 331 11.55 13.88 2.13
C GLN A 331 11.90 14.43 0.74
N ILE A 332 11.70 13.61 -0.29
CA ILE A 332 12.03 13.94 -1.69
C ILE A 332 10.80 13.97 -2.60
N THR A 333 9.70 13.34 -2.18
CA THR A 333 8.43 13.34 -2.90
C THR A 333 7.28 13.61 -1.93
N ARG A 334 6.30 14.41 -2.37
CA ARG A 334 4.96 14.45 -1.78
C ARG A 334 3.93 14.44 -2.90
N THR A 335 2.99 13.50 -2.88
CA THR A 335 1.93 13.36 -3.88
C THR A 335 0.62 12.92 -3.21
N SER A 336 -0.40 12.58 -4.00
CA SER A 336 -1.63 11.96 -3.51
C SER A 336 -2.13 10.87 -4.45
N TYR A 337 -2.72 9.81 -3.87
CA TYR A 337 -3.38 8.75 -4.62
C TYR A 337 -4.54 9.26 -5.51
N ARG A 338 -5.11 10.43 -5.20
CA ARG A 338 -6.16 11.06 -6.03
C ARG A 338 -5.74 11.33 -7.48
N HIS A 339 -4.43 11.33 -7.75
CA HIS A 339 -3.87 11.54 -9.10
C HIS A 339 -3.89 10.27 -9.97
N ALA A 340 -4.27 9.10 -9.42
CA ALA A 340 -4.44 7.89 -10.20
C ALA A 340 -5.48 8.08 -11.32
N TYR A 341 -5.12 7.65 -12.53
CA TYR A 341 -5.98 7.78 -13.71
C TYR A 341 -7.08 6.70 -13.77
N TRP A 342 -6.82 5.57 -13.11
CA TRP A 342 -7.73 4.44 -12.96
C TRP A 342 -8.04 4.22 -11.48
N THR A 343 -9.32 4.08 -11.15
CA THR A 343 -9.80 3.88 -9.77
C THR A 343 -9.66 2.42 -9.36
N MET A 344 -9.65 2.14 -8.05
CA MET A 344 -9.65 0.76 -7.53
C MET A 344 -10.80 -0.09 -8.09
N ALA A 345 -11.98 0.50 -8.22
CA ALA A 345 -13.15 -0.17 -8.78
C ALA A 345 -12.92 -0.59 -10.25
N GLN A 346 -12.27 0.27 -11.04
CA GLN A 346 -11.88 -0.07 -12.42
C GLN A 346 -10.81 -1.16 -12.47
N LEU A 347 -9.88 -1.21 -11.50
CA LEU A 347 -8.88 -2.29 -11.44
C LEU A 347 -9.54 -3.63 -11.20
N ILE A 348 -10.42 -3.74 -10.20
CA ILE A 348 -11.16 -4.97 -9.88
C ILE A 348 -12.04 -5.42 -11.06
N ALA A 349 -12.83 -4.50 -11.63
CA ALA A 349 -13.71 -4.79 -12.75
C ALA A 349 -12.90 -5.27 -13.97
N HIS A 350 -11.77 -4.62 -14.27
CA HIS A 350 -10.93 -5.04 -15.39
C HIS A 350 -10.23 -6.39 -15.14
N HIS A 351 -9.68 -6.60 -13.94
CA HIS A 351 -8.94 -7.81 -13.62
C HIS A 351 -9.82 -9.05 -13.76
N THR A 352 -11.11 -8.94 -13.44
CA THR A 352 -12.06 -10.05 -13.45
C THR A 352 -12.89 -10.17 -14.73
N VAL A 353 -12.82 -9.19 -15.66
CA VAL A 353 -13.69 -9.13 -16.86
C VAL A 353 -13.59 -10.35 -17.76
N ASN A 354 -12.45 -11.06 -17.72
CA ASN A 354 -12.21 -12.28 -18.50
C ASN A 354 -12.57 -13.57 -17.74
N GLY A 355 -13.12 -13.48 -16.53
CA GLY A 355 -13.44 -14.61 -15.67
C GLY A 355 -12.34 -15.02 -14.69
N CYS A 356 -11.27 -14.25 -14.53
CA CYS A 356 -10.29 -14.44 -13.46
C CYS A 356 -10.96 -14.29 -12.08
N ASP A 357 -10.69 -15.24 -11.19
CA ASP A 357 -11.18 -15.27 -9.82
C ASP A 357 -10.18 -14.62 -8.85
N LEU A 358 -10.58 -13.48 -8.27
CA LEU A 358 -9.89 -12.88 -7.13
C LEU A 358 -10.13 -13.73 -5.88
N GLN A 359 -9.10 -13.88 -5.05
CA GLN A 359 -9.16 -14.62 -3.80
C GLN A 359 -8.92 -13.72 -2.58
N PRO A 360 -9.50 -14.05 -1.40
CA PRO A 360 -9.24 -13.30 -0.17
C PRO A 360 -7.76 -13.27 0.18
N GLY A 361 -7.18 -12.08 0.25
CA GLY A 361 -5.76 -11.87 0.52
C GLY A 361 -4.88 -11.68 -0.71
N ASP A 362 -5.42 -11.78 -1.93
CA ASP A 362 -4.70 -11.30 -3.11
C ASP A 362 -4.35 -9.82 -2.97
N LEU A 363 -3.23 -9.43 -3.57
CA LEU A 363 -2.70 -8.08 -3.49
C LEU A 363 -2.68 -7.44 -4.88
N LEU A 364 -3.23 -6.24 -5.00
CA LEU A 364 -3.17 -5.46 -6.22
C LEU A 364 -2.35 -4.18 -5.95
N GLY A 365 -1.19 -4.04 -6.61
CA GLY A 365 -0.39 -2.82 -6.62
C GLY A 365 -1.02 -1.78 -7.54
N THR A 366 -0.96 -0.50 -7.17
CA THR A 366 -1.52 0.59 -7.99
C THR A 366 -0.67 0.90 -9.22
N GLY A 367 0.56 0.41 -9.28
CA GLY A 367 1.61 1.04 -10.07
C GLY A 367 2.07 2.34 -9.44
N THR A 368 3.28 2.77 -9.83
CA THR A 368 3.92 3.99 -9.34
C THR A 368 2.98 5.21 -9.41
N LEU A 369 2.77 5.88 -8.27
CA LEU A 369 1.92 7.05 -8.12
C LEU A 369 2.72 8.34 -8.24
N SER A 370 2.46 9.08 -9.32
CA SER A 370 3.09 10.37 -9.60
C SER A 370 2.03 11.46 -9.75
N GLY A 371 2.31 12.64 -9.22
CA GLY A 371 1.47 13.82 -9.37
C GLY A 371 1.80 14.64 -10.63
N PRO A 372 1.12 15.79 -10.83
CA PRO A 372 1.26 16.62 -12.03
C PRO A 372 2.62 17.33 -12.17
N THR A 373 3.41 17.45 -11.10
CA THR A 373 4.72 18.12 -11.09
C THR A 373 5.83 17.15 -10.66
N MET A 374 7.10 17.43 -11.03
CA MET A 374 8.21 16.49 -10.81
C MET A 374 8.59 16.28 -9.34
N ASP A 375 8.31 17.24 -8.47
CA ASP A 375 8.43 17.10 -7.00
C ASP A 375 7.38 16.15 -6.40
N GLN A 376 6.40 15.72 -7.22
CA GLN A 376 5.38 14.73 -6.89
C GLN A 376 5.63 13.38 -7.60
N ALA A 377 6.80 13.19 -8.23
CA ALA A 377 7.11 11.97 -8.96
C ALA A 377 7.41 10.79 -8.01
N GLY A 378 6.89 9.61 -8.35
CA GLY A 378 6.88 8.41 -7.51
C GLY A 378 8.10 7.51 -7.64
N ALA A 379 9.11 7.87 -8.44
CA ALA A 379 10.33 7.09 -8.64
C ALA A 379 11.56 7.98 -8.93
N LEU A 380 12.78 7.54 -8.57
CA LEU A 380 14.00 8.28 -8.91
C LEU A 380 14.23 8.34 -10.42
N LEU A 381 13.78 7.32 -11.16
CA LEU A 381 13.83 7.34 -12.62
C LEU A 381 13.18 8.60 -13.20
N GLU A 382 12.07 9.04 -12.60
CA GLU A 382 11.34 10.25 -13.00
C GLU A 382 12.03 11.50 -12.47
N ILE A 383 12.28 11.57 -11.15
CA ILE A 383 12.87 12.73 -10.46
C ILE A 383 14.18 13.15 -11.14
N THR A 384 14.96 12.16 -11.59
CA THR A 384 16.29 12.38 -12.14
C THR A 384 16.35 12.39 -13.66
N GLU A 385 15.19 12.33 -14.32
CA GLU A 385 15.04 12.27 -15.79
C GLU A 385 15.92 11.17 -16.43
N GLY A 386 15.85 9.96 -15.88
CA GLY A 386 16.69 8.84 -16.32
C GLY A 386 18.13 8.92 -15.84
N GLY A 387 18.40 9.64 -14.75
CA GLY A 387 19.75 9.88 -14.21
C GLY A 387 20.49 11.07 -14.82
N LYS A 388 19.84 11.85 -15.70
CA LYS A 388 20.43 13.05 -16.33
C LYS A 388 20.53 14.23 -15.36
N LYS A 389 19.64 14.30 -14.38
CA LYS A 389 19.57 15.36 -13.37
C LYS A 389 19.69 14.75 -11.97
N PRO A 390 20.87 14.80 -11.33
CA PRO A 390 21.02 14.31 -9.98
C PRO A 390 20.11 15.05 -9.00
N LEU A 391 19.47 14.32 -8.10
CA LEU A 391 18.78 14.85 -6.93
C LEU A 391 19.82 15.24 -5.88
N SER A 392 19.78 16.48 -5.39
CA SER A 392 20.62 16.94 -4.29
C SER A 392 19.91 16.75 -2.95
N LEU A 393 20.61 16.20 -1.97
CA LEU A 393 20.15 16.06 -0.58
C LEU A 393 20.73 17.19 0.27
N SER A 394 20.01 17.58 1.33
CA SER A 394 20.38 18.65 2.27
C SER A 394 21.73 18.46 2.96
N ASN A 395 22.25 17.22 3.01
CA ASN A 395 23.55 16.91 3.59
C ASN A 395 24.73 16.99 2.59
N GLY A 396 24.47 17.46 1.37
CA GLY A 396 25.48 17.63 0.30
C GLY A 396 25.71 16.38 -0.55
N GLU A 397 25.08 15.26 -0.23
CA GLU A 397 25.06 14.08 -1.10
C GLU A 397 24.14 14.27 -2.31
N THR A 398 24.33 13.47 -3.35
CA THR A 398 23.42 13.42 -4.51
C THR A 398 23.00 12.00 -4.82
N ARG A 399 21.87 11.82 -5.52
CA ARG A 399 21.38 10.54 -6.03
C ARG A 399 20.87 10.66 -7.45
N THR A 400 21.21 9.68 -8.28
CA THR A 400 20.51 9.42 -9.56
C THR A 400 19.65 8.16 -9.44
N PHE A 401 20.18 7.14 -8.76
CA PHE A 401 19.52 5.92 -8.34
C PHE A 401 19.99 5.58 -6.93
N LEU A 402 19.36 4.58 -6.30
CA LEU A 402 19.68 4.18 -4.93
C LEU A 402 21.09 3.56 -4.85
N LEU A 403 21.83 3.93 -3.82
CA LEU A 403 23.11 3.34 -3.45
C LEU A 403 22.93 2.31 -2.32
N ASP A 404 23.94 1.47 -2.11
CA ASP A 404 23.94 0.57 -0.97
C ASP A 404 23.98 1.39 0.33
N GLY A 405 23.22 0.96 1.34
CA GLY A 405 23.06 1.65 2.62
C GLY A 405 21.96 2.72 2.65
N ASP A 406 21.38 3.09 1.50
CA ASP A 406 20.21 3.96 1.45
C ASP A 406 18.98 3.22 1.98
N ALA A 407 18.24 3.87 2.89
CA ALA A 407 16.92 3.43 3.30
C ALA A 407 15.86 4.33 2.65
N VAL A 408 14.82 3.72 2.10
CA VAL A 408 13.64 4.43 1.57
C VAL A 408 12.51 4.26 2.57
N VAL A 409 11.80 5.34 2.86
CA VAL A 409 10.68 5.38 3.81
C VAL A 409 9.47 6.00 3.13
N PHE A 410 8.39 5.24 3.01
CA PHE A 410 7.10 5.76 2.61
C PHE A 410 6.22 5.99 3.83
N THR A 411 5.49 7.09 3.84
CA THR A 411 4.38 7.31 4.77
C THR A 411 3.16 7.78 3.99
N GLY A 412 1.97 7.53 4.54
CA GLY A 412 0.73 7.99 3.94
C GLY A 412 -0.37 8.23 4.96
N TRP A 413 -1.25 9.17 4.66
CA TRP A 413 -2.38 9.52 5.51
C TRP A 413 -3.51 10.19 4.74
N CYS A 414 -4.71 10.11 5.28
CA CYS A 414 -5.85 10.90 4.85
C CYS A 414 -6.09 12.04 5.84
N GLU A 415 -6.40 13.21 5.32
CA GLU A 415 -6.79 14.39 6.11
C GLU A 415 -7.81 15.21 5.33
N LYS A 416 -8.84 15.70 6.02
CA LYS A 416 -9.89 16.53 5.43
C LYS A 416 -10.59 17.31 6.53
N PRO A 417 -10.94 18.59 6.32
CA PRO A 417 -11.75 19.34 7.29
C PRO A 417 -13.03 18.57 7.65
N GLY A 418 -13.28 18.42 8.97
CA GLY A 418 -14.45 17.71 9.49
C GLY A 418 -14.32 16.18 9.55
N ALA A 419 -13.16 15.61 9.18
CA ALA A 419 -12.82 14.20 9.40
C ALA A 419 -11.56 14.10 10.27
N ALA A 420 -11.37 12.97 10.95
CA ALA A 420 -10.11 12.71 11.66
C ALA A 420 -8.93 12.63 10.68
N ARG A 421 -7.68 12.66 11.15
CA ARG A 421 -6.53 12.24 10.34
C ARG A 421 -6.32 10.75 10.56
N ILE A 422 -6.20 9.95 9.50
CA ILE A 422 -5.88 8.52 9.63
C ILE A 422 -4.67 8.17 8.76
N GLY A 423 -3.75 7.39 9.30
CA GLY A 423 -2.48 7.06 8.64
C GLY A 423 -2.29 5.57 8.39
N PHE A 424 -1.27 5.28 7.60
CA PHE A 424 -0.89 3.92 7.19
C PHE A 424 0.38 3.41 7.91
N GLY A 425 0.95 4.22 8.81
CA GLY A 425 2.29 3.97 9.34
C GLY A 425 3.35 4.15 8.27
N GLU A 426 4.40 3.32 8.32
CA GLU A 426 5.52 3.39 7.39
C GLU A 426 5.75 2.09 6.60
N CYS A 427 6.20 2.24 5.36
CA CYS A 427 6.83 1.18 4.57
C CYS A 427 8.30 1.56 4.35
N ARG A 428 9.22 0.84 5.02
CA ARG A 428 10.65 1.12 5.05
C ARG A 428 11.47 -0.11 4.70
N ALA A 429 12.53 0.06 3.91
CA ALA A 429 13.61 -0.93 3.84
C ALA A 429 14.94 -0.28 3.44
N THR A 430 16.04 -0.92 3.81
CA THR A 430 17.40 -0.53 3.45
C THR A 430 17.94 -1.42 2.35
N VAL A 431 18.59 -0.81 1.36
CA VAL A 431 19.32 -1.53 0.32
C VAL A 431 20.64 -2.02 0.88
N LEU A 432 20.86 -3.33 0.87
CA LEU A 432 22.12 -3.96 1.23
C LEU A 432 22.99 -4.21 0.00
N PRO A 433 24.32 -4.30 0.15
CA PRO A 433 25.20 -4.66 -0.96
C PRO A 433 24.81 -5.98 -1.63
N ALA A 434 25.04 -6.05 -2.94
CA ALA A 434 24.83 -7.26 -3.72
C ALA A 434 25.69 -8.43 -3.20
N HIS A 435 25.29 -9.66 -3.51
CA HIS A 435 26.15 -10.81 -3.31
C HIS A 435 27.42 -10.68 -4.16
N GLN A 436 28.59 -10.98 -3.57
CA GLN A 436 29.79 -11.22 -4.35
C GLN A 436 29.55 -12.45 -5.22
N ALA A 437 29.81 -12.30 -6.52
CA ALA A 437 29.64 -13.34 -7.52
C ALA A 437 30.71 -14.43 -7.37
#